data_AF-A0A7S0UJJ2-F1
#
_entry.id   AF-A0A7S0UJJ2-F1
#
_cell.length_a   1.000
_cell.length_b   1.000
_cell.length_c   1.000
_cell.angle_alpha   90.00
_cell.angle_beta   90.00
_cell.angle_gamma   90.00
#
_symmetry.space_group_name_H-M   'P 1'
#
loop_
_entity.id
_entity.type
_entity.pdbx_description
1 polymer ?
#
loop_
_entity_poly.entity_id
_entity_poly.type
_entity_poly.pdbx_seq_one_letter_code
_entity_poly.pdbx_strand_id
1 'polypeptide(L)'
;GIVYDKQNNSYLFDLKNEWTVDAKFRGNKLRCANHSSDPVAIARIVRVEGEARIAFFAVKDIPPFTEITFDYRYDKETAPSWVLEEENKKNDKKKKVINNANKERNIL
;
A
#
# COMPACT_ATOMS: atom_id res chain seq x y z
N GLY A 1 -14.40 2.00 10.92
CA GLY A 1 -14.40 1.93 9.44
C GLY A 1 -15.59 2.63 8.80
N ILE A 2 -16.83 2.26 9.14
CA ILE A 2 -18.06 2.49 8.35
C ILE A 2 -18.25 3.89 7.72
N VAL A 3 -17.87 4.98 8.40
CA VAL A 3 -18.00 6.34 7.85
C VAL A 3 -16.88 6.68 6.86
N TYR A 4 -15.67 6.16 7.06
CA TYR A 4 -14.52 6.36 6.15
C TYR A 4 -14.66 5.54 4.87
N ASP A 5 -15.23 4.33 4.99
CA ASP A 5 -15.53 3.45 3.84
C ASP A 5 -16.57 4.11 2.92
N LYS A 6 -17.55 4.82 3.50
CA LYS A 6 -18.52 5.64 2.75
C LYS A 6 -17.91 6.89 2.09
N GLN A 7 -16.77 7.37 2.59
CA GLN A 7 -16.08 8.57 2.08
C GLN A 7 -14.87 8.23 1.21
N ASN A 8 -14.57 6.93 1.02
CA ASN A 8 -13.41 6.42 0.28
C ASN A 8 -12.09 7.13 0.69
N ASN A 9 -11.97 7.49 1.97
CA ASN A 9 -10.83 8.24 2.49
C ASN A 9 -10.55 7.83 3.95
N SER A 10 -9.70 6.81 4.11
CA SER A 10 -9.30 6.26 5.39
C SER A 10 -7.85 6.63 5.69
N TYR A 11 -7.62 7.40 6.75
CA TYR A 11 -6.28 7.71 7.29
C TYR A 11 -5.95 6.83 8.51
N LEU A 12 -6.52 5.62 8.55
CA LEU A 12 -6.41 4.68 9.64
C LEU A 12 -5.18 3.80 9.40
N PHE A 13 -4.27 3.76 10.37
CA PHE A 13 -3.14 2.85 10.35
C PHE A 13 -3.23 1.89 11.53
N ASP A 14 -3.46 0.62 11.24
CA ASP A 14 -3.54 -0.40 12.28
C ASP A 14 -2.15 -0.74 12.82
N LEU A 15 -1.99 -0.61 14.14
CA LEU A 15 -0.85 -1.12 14.87
C LEU A 15 -1.16 -2.55 15.31
N LYS A 16 -0.11 -3.37 15.42
CA LYS A 16 -0.19 -4.82 15.68
C LYS A 16 -0.96 -5.26 16.94
N ASN A 17 -1.32 -4.36 17.85
CA ASN A 17 -1.85 -4.67 19.19
C ASN A 17 -3.11 -3.84 19.54
N GLU A 18 -4.19 -3.93 18.75
CA GLU A 18 -5.51 -3.28 19.04
C GLU A 18 -5.55 -1.74 18.96
N TRP A 19 -4.42 -1.09 18.68
CA TRP A 19 -4.36 0.36 18.53
C TRP A 19 -4.39 0.74 17.04
N THR A 20 -5.27 1.66 16.66
CA THR A 20 -5.28 2.25 15.32
C THR A 20 -4.90 3.71 15.43
N VAL A 21 -3.94 4.16 14.63
CA VAL A 21 -3.60 5.59 14.51
C VAL A 21 -4.57 6.23 13.53
N ASP A 22 -5.41 7.15 14.01
CA ASP A 22 -6.29 7.96 13.18
C ASP A 22 -5.66 9.34 12.92
N ALA A 23 -5.23 9.58 11.67
CA ALA A 23 -4.66 10.86 11.25
C ALA A 23 -5.70 11.84 10.64
N LYS A 24 -7.01 11.59 10.82
CA LYS A 24 -8.08 12.44 10.25
C LYS A 24 -8.00 13.89 10.74
N PHE A 25 -7.88 14.11 12.05
CA PHE A 25 -7.95 15.44 12.65
C PHE A 25 -6.58 16.05 12.97
N ARG A 26 -5.57 15.23 13.22
CA ARG A 26 -4.19 15.65 13.47
C ARG A 26 -3.24 14.67 12.80
N GLY A 27 -2.33 15.17 11.97
CA GLY A 27 -1.39 14.35 11.20
C GLY A 27 -0.25 15.19 10.62
N ASN A 28 0.77 14.52 10.10
CA ASN A 28 1.90 15.15 9.42
C ASN A 28 1.67 15.22 7.90
N LYS A 29 2.63 15.75 7.14
CA LYS A 29 2.56 15.83 5.67
C LYS A 29 2.40 14.46 4.99
N LEU A 30 2.86 13.37 5.62
CA LEU A 30 2.75 12.02 5.06
C LEU A 30 1.30 11.52 5.02
N ARG A 31 0.35 12.19 5.68
CA ARG A 31 -1.09 11.90 5.52
C ARG A 31 -1.57 12.02 4.07
N CYS A 32 -0.85 12.75 3.22
CA CYS A 32 -1.18 12.94 1.81
C CYS A 32 -0.52 11.91 0.89
N ALA A 33 0.31 10.99 1.42
CA ALA A 33 0.94 9.96 0.61
C ALA A 33 -0.11 8.92 0.20
N ASN A 34 -0.25 8.66 -1.10
CA ASN A 34 -1.31 7.82 -1.65
C ASN A 34 -0.95 6.33 -1.68
N HIS A 35 -1.97 5.50 -1.90
CA HIS A 35 -1.77 4.08 -2.17
C HIS A 35 -1.10 3.87 -3.52
N SER A 36 -0.16 2.93 -3.57
CA SER A 36 0.25 2.32 -4.83
C SER A 36 0.50 0.83 -4.63
N SER A 37 0.09 0.05 -5.62
CA SER A 37 0.43 -1.37 -5.71
C SER A 37 1.93 -1.61 -6.00
N ASP A 38 2.70 -0.60 -6.41
CA ASP A 38 4.17 -0.61 -6.57
C ASP A 38 4.80 0.63 -5.88
N PRO A 39 4.81 0.66 -4.55
CA PRO A 39 5.11 1.87 -3.79
C PRO A 39 6.59 2.25 -3.80
N VAL A 40 6.87 3.54 -3.58
CA VAL A 40 8.24 4.05 -3.38
C VAL A 40 8.65 4.09 -1.91
N ALA A 41 7.70 3.96 -0.99
CA ALA A 41 7.93 3.93 0.45
C ALA A 41 7.19 2.77 1.15
N ILE A 42 7.73 2.31 2.27
CA ILE A 42 7.13 1.30 3.14
C ILE A 42 6.91 1.86 4.54
N ALA A 43 5.76 1.53 5.13
CA ALA A 43 5.47 1.82 6.53
C ALA A 43 5.93 0.66 7.41
N ARG A 44 6.61 0.98 8.53
CA ARG A 44 6.99 0.02 9.57
C ARG A 44 6.69 0.59 10.95
N ILE A 45 6.26 -0.28 11.85
CA ILE A 45 6.10 0.06 13.26
C ILE A 45 7.47 -0.06 13.92
N VAL A 46 7.94 1.03 14.50
CA VAL A 46 9.20 1.12 15.25
C VAL A 46 8.90 1.52 16.68
N ARG A 47 9.74 1.09 17.62
CA ARG A 47 9.68 1.56 19.01
C ARG A 47 10.67 2.69 19.20
N VAL A 48 10.20 3.84 19.68
CA VAL A 48 11.01 5.01 20.02
C VAL A 48 10.68 5.38 21.45
N GLU A 49 11.68 5.34 22.35
CA GLU A 49 11.50 5.64 23.78
C GLU A 49 10.38 4.83 24.48
N GLY A 50 10.17 3.59 24.04
CA GLY A 50 9.13 2.70 24.59
C GLY A 50 7.76 2.85 23.92
N GLU A 51 7.54 3.88 23.10
CA GLU A 51 6.30 4.10 22.37
C GLU A 51 6.36 3.50 20.96
N ALA A 52 5.25 2.91 20.52
CA ALA A 52 5.10 2.45 19.14
C ALA A 52 4.80 3.64 18.21
N ARG A 53 5.61 3.80 17.17
CA ARG A 53 5.46 4.85 16.15
C ARG A 53 5.50 4.24 14.75
N ILE A 54 4.80 4.85 13.81
CA ILE A 54 4.84 4.46 12.40
C ILE A 54 5.92 5.30 11.72
N ALA A 55 6.92 4.62 11.17
CA ALA A 55 7.98 5.22 10.39
C ALA A 55 7.85 4.80 8.91
N PHE A 56 8.06 5.77 8.03
CA PHE A 56 8.09 5.55 6.58
C PHE A 56 9.53 5.51 6.11
N PHE A 57 9.87 4.50 5.33
CA PHE A 57 11.20 4.31 4.75
C PHE A 57 11.10 4.22 3.23
N ALA A 58 12.03 4.84 2.52
CA ALA A 58 12.14 4.68 1.08
C ALA A 58 12.60 3.25 0.75
N VAL A 59 12.00 2.63 -0.28
CA VAL A 59 12.46 1.31 -0.79
C VAL A 59 13.49 1.43 -1.91
N LYS A 60 13.58 2.61 -2.51
CA LYS A 60 14.49 2.95 -3.61
C LYS A 60 14.82 4.44 -3.53
N ASP A 61 15.85 4.87 -4.25
CA ASP A 61 16.15 6.29 -4.38
C ASP A 61 14.96 7.01 -5.03
N ILE A 62 14.57 8.15 -4.43
CA ILE A 62 13.41 8.93 -4.85
C ILE A 62 13.91 10.22 -5.49
N PRO A 63 13.78 10.39 -6.82
CA PRO A 63 14.13 11.63 -7.48
C PRO A 63 13.29 12.81 -6.95
N PRO A 64 13.82 14.05 -7.01
CA PRO A 64 13.06 15.24 -6.67
C PRO A 64 11.72 15.30 -7.43
N PHE A 65 10.68 15.83 -6.76
CA PHE A 65 9.31 15.93 -7.29
C PHE A 65 8.58 14.60 -7.54
N THR A 66 9.15 13.46 -7.18
CA THR A 66 8.46 12.17 -7.23
C THR A 66 7.43 12.09 -6.10
N GLU A 67 6.23 11.62 -6.43
CA GLU A 67 5.18 11.38 -5.45
C GLU A 67 5.57 10.26 -4.48
N ILE A 68 5.35 10.49 -3.19
CA ILE A 68 5.54 9.47 -2.16
C ILE A 68 4.26 8.63 -2.08
N THR A 69 4.39 7.35 -2.40
CA THR A 69 3.33 6.35 -2.34
C THR A 69 3.73 5.19 -1.44
N PHE A 70 2.77 4.59 -0.75
CA PHE A 70 2.98 3.40 0.08
C PHE A 70 1.82 2.41 -0.05
N ASP A 71 2.03 1.17 0.35
CA ASP A 71 0.98 0.16 0.31
C ASP A 71 0.02 0.32 1.51
N TYR A 72 -1.26 0.56 1.24
CA TYR A 72 -2.30 0.73 2.25
C TYR A 72 -2.76 -0.61 2.83
N ARG A 73 -2.42 -1.73 2.16
CA ARG A 73 -2.81 -3.09 2.55
C ARG A 73 -4.31 -3.21 2.75
N TYR A 74 -5.08 -2.75 1.77
CA TYR A 74 -6.52 -2.93 1.78
C TYR A 74 -6.89 -4.41 1.96
N ASP A 75 -7.80 -4.69 2.88
CA ASP A 75 -8.40 -6.03 2.97
C ASP A 75 -9.27 -6.26 1.73
N LYS A 76 -9.26 -7.48 1.19
CA LYS A 76 -10.01 -7.81 -0.04
C LYS A 76 -11.51 -7.53 0.06
N GLU A 77 -12.05 -7.55 1.28
CA GLU A 77 -13.47 -7.31 1.56
C GLU A 77 -13.83 -5.82 1.61
N THR A 78 -12.86 -4.96 1.95
CA THR A 78 -13.06 -3.50 2.11
C THR A 78 -12.33 -2.68 1.05
N ALA A 79 -11.53 -3.34 0.21
CA ALA A 79 -10.80 -2.72 -0.89
C ALA A 79 -11.78 -2.06 -1.87
N PRO A 80 -11.54 -0.80 -2.25
CA PRO A 80 -12.35 -0.16 -3.28
C PRO A 80 -12.09 -0.80 -4.65
N SER A 81 -13.09 -0.74 -5.55
CA SER A 81 -13.08 -1.46 -6.83
C SER A 81 -11.82 -1.20 -7.67
N TRP A 82 -11.29 0.02 -7.64
CA TRP A 82 -10.09 0.39 -8.39
C TRP A 82 -8.83 -0.36 -7.93
N VAL A 83 -8.71 -0.68 -6.63
CA VAL A 83 -7.61 -1.51 -6.09
C VAL A 83 -7.74 -2.94 -6.58
N LEU A 84 -8.95 -3.51 -6.49
CA LEU A 84 -9.23 -4.87 -6.97
C LEU A 84 -8.98 -5.02 -8.48
N GLU A 85 -9.33 -3.99 -9.26
CA GLU A 85 -9.02 -3.93 -10.70
C GLU A 85 -7.52 -3.91 -10.98
N GLU A 86 -6.73 -3.16 -10.19
CA GLU A 86 -5.26 -3.16 -10.31
C GLU A 86 -4.67 -4.54 -10.00
N GLU A 87 -5.14 -5.20 -8.93
CA GLU A 87 -4.70 -6.56 -8.59
C GLU A 87 -5.02 -7.56 -9.71
N ASN A 88 -6.23 -7.48 -10.28
CA ASN A 88 -6.63 -8.34 -11.40
C ASN A 88 -5.74 -8.11 -12.63
N LYS A 89 -5.48 -6.86 -13.00
CA LYS A 89 -4.56 -6.53 -14.11
C LYS A 89 -3.15 -7.06 -13.87
N LYS A 90 -2.64 -7.03 -12.63
CA LYS A 90 -1.34 -7.61 -12.27
C LYS A 90 -1.33 -9.13 -12.40
N ASN A 91 -2.39 -9.80 -11.95
CA ASN A 91 -2.52 -11.25 -12.06
C ASN A 91 -2.59 -11.70 -13.52
N ASP A 92 -3.30 -10.98 -14.38
CA ASP A 92 -3.38 -11.29 -15.81
C ASP A 92 -2.04 -11.11 -16.52
N LYS A 93 -1.30 -10.03 -16.20
CA LYS A 93 0.08 -9.84 -16.69
C LYS A 93 0.98 -11.00 -16.26
N LYS A 94 0.90 -11.42 -14.98
CA LYS A 94 1.71 -12.52 -14.44
C LYS A 94 1.42 -13.85 -15.14
N LYS A 95 0.14 -14.17 -15.38
CA LYS A 95 -0.27 -15.36 -16.16
C LYS A 95 0.29 -15.32 -17.57
N LYS A 96 0.24 -14.17 -18.24
CA LYS A 96 0.76 -14.01 -19.61
C LYS A 96 2.27 -14.22 -19.69
N VAL A 97 3.03 -13.69 -18.72
CA VAL A 97 4.49 -13.91 -18.63
C VAL A 97 4.81 -15.39 -18.40
N ILE A 98 4.12 -16.05 -17.47
CA ILE A 98 4.33 -17.48 -17.18
C ILE A 98 4.02 -18.33 -18.43
N ASN A 99 2.91 -18.04 -19.11
CA ASN A 99 2.53 -18.76 -20.33
C ASN A 99 3.57 -18.57 -21.45
N ASN A 100 4.10 -17.37 -21.63
CA ASN A 100 5.15 -17.11 -22.61
C ASN A 100 6.46 -17.83 -22.25
N ALA A 101 6.87 -17.79 -20.98
CA ALA A 101 8.08 -18.47 -20.51
C ALA A 101 7.97 -20.01 -20.62
N ASN A 102 6.77 -20.57 -20.46
CA ASN A 102 6.53 -21.99 -20.69
C ASN A 102 6.50 -22.35 -22.18
N LYS A 103 6.02 -21.44 -23.03
CA LYS A 103 6.07 -21.59 -24.48
C LYS A 103 7.51 -21.60 -24.99
N GLU A 104 8.36 -20.69 -24.53
CA GLU A 104 9.78 -20.63 -24.90
C GLU A 104 10.57 -21.87 -24.45
N ARG A 105 10.24 -22.44 -23.29
CA ARG A 105 10.86 -23.69 -22.80
C ARG A 105 10.46 -24.94 -23.59
N ASN A 106 9.30 -24.94 -24.26
CA ASN A 106 8.82 -26.07 -25.04
C ASN A 106 9.28 -26.04 -26.51
N ILE A 107 10.11 -25.06 -26.90
CA ILE A 107 10.64 -24.90 -28.27
C ILE A 107 12.16 -25.27 -28.32
N LEU A 108 12.76 -25.65 -27.19
CA LEU A 108 14.09 -26.25 -27.06
C LEU A 108 13.98 -27.74 -26.73
#